data_AF-A0A7C2KA60-F1
#
_entry.id   AF-A0A7C2KA60-F1
#
_cell.length_a   1.000
_cell.length_b   1.000
_cell.length_c   1.000
_cell.angle_alpha   90.00
_cell.angle_beta   90.00
_cell.angle_gamma   90.00
#
_symmetry.space_group_name_H-M   'P 1'
#
loop_
_entity.id
_entity.type
_entity.pdbx_description
1 polymer ?
#
loop_
_entity_poly.entity_id
_entity_poly.type
_entity_poly.pdbx_seq_one_letter_code
_entity_poly.pdbx_strand_id
1 'polypeptide(L)'
;MTSEHIFLVEAESPEQALSQVVKFLSSYQLVRYDRFKVKREEIISVQDERFWEVLEKGLQKNYEILQGFIRELKAEGYQLVDDLRRLPQGYLSKLVHLIAHFVDGFFSIDSYFYNLIEDSHFLSPYLKRQMLMGRQNFYLIPAIGCFAEKIHPFEMLSPRKFFKY
;
A
#
# COMPACT_ATOMS: atom_id res chain seq x y z
N MET A 1 -4.46 15.79 5.98
CA MET A 1 -4.88 14.35 5.98
C MET A 1 -3.65 13.51 6.30
N THR A 2 -3.80 12.32 6.88
CA THR A 2 -2.68 11.39 7.14
C THR A 2 -2.93 10.05 6.49
N SER A 3 -1.86 9.40 6.01
CA SER A 3 -1.88 8.00 5.60
C SER A 3 -0.90 7.19 6.44
N GLU A 4 -1.30 6.00 6.85
CA GLU A 4 -0.50 5.08 7.64
C GLU A 4 0.06 3.97 6.76
N HIS A 5 1.34 3.67 6.94
CA HIS A 5 2.07 2.67 6.19
C HIS A 5 2.86 1.76 7.13
N ILE A 6 3.02 0.51 6.73
CA ILE A 6 3.96 -0.44 7.32
C ILE A 6 4.88 -0.92 6.22
N PHE A 7 6.17 -0.65 6.36
CA PHE A 7 7.17 -1.10 5.40
C PHE A 7 7.86 -2.37 5.88
N LEU A 8 7.94 -3.40 5.05
CA LEU A 8 8.81 -4.56 5.26
C LEU A 8 10.16 -4.31 4.60
N VAL A 9 11.23 -4.48 5.36
CA VAL A 9 12.61 -4.34 4.89
C VAL A 9 13.48 -5.48 5.41
N GLU A 10 14.48 -5.86 4.61
CA GLU A 10 15.62 -6.67 5.05
C GLU A 10 16.76 -5.72 5.45
N ALA A 11 17.33 -5.89 6.63
CA ALA A 11 18.42 -5.06 7.12
C ALA A 11 19.19 -5.77 8.23
N GLU A 12 20.44 -5.38 8.49
CA GLU A 12 21.23 -5.95 9.58
C GLU A 12 20.84 -5.36 10.95
N SER A 13 20.33 -4.13 10.96
CA SER A 13 19.94 -3.41 12.17
C SER A 13 18.66 -2.58 12.00
N PRO A 14 17.96 -2.24 13.11
CA PRO A 14 16.82 -1.31 13.08
C PRO A 14 17.16 0.06 12.49
N GLU A 15 18.38 0.56 12.70
CA GLU A 15 18.85 1.84 12.16
C GLU A 15 18.97 1.81 10.64
N GLN A 16 19.51 0.71 10.10
CA GLN A 16 19.61 0.51 8.67
C GLN A 16 18.21 0.34 8.05
N ALA A 17 17.33 -0.42 8.70
CA ALA A 17 15.94 -0.59 8.29
C ALA A 17 15.21 0.77 8.18
N LEU A 18 15.35 1.61 9.20
CA LEU A 18 14.79 2.96 9.22
C LEU A 18 15.38 3.85 8.12
N SER A 19 16.71 3.79 7.90
CA SER A 19 17.38 4.56 6.86
C SER A 19 16.85 4.22 5.46
N GLN A 20 16.60 2.93 5.18
CA GLN A 20 16.03 2.49 3.91
C GLN A 20 14.63 3.09 3.67
N VAL A 21 13.75 3.06 4.67
CA VAL A 21 12.39 3.62 4.55
C VAL A 21 12.40 5.13 4.41
N VAL A 22 13.25 5.83 5.17
CA VAL A 22 13.41 7.29 5.04
C VAL A 22 13.91 7.64 3.65
N LYS A 23 14.94 6.94 3.15
CA LYS A 23 15.46 7.14 1.80
C LYS A 23 14.39 6.90 0.74
N PHE A 24 13.62 5.81 0.84
CA PHE A 24 12.52 5.51 -0.05
C PHE A 24 11.51 6.67 -0.07
N LEU A 25 10.94 7.03 1.08
CA LEU A 25 9.93 8.10 1.18
C LEU A 25 10.44 9.49 0.75
N SER A 26 11.75 9.74 0.86
CA SER A 26 12.36 11.02 0.47
C SER A 26 12.64 11.12 -1.03
N SER A 27 12.82 9.99 -1.71
CA SER A 27 13.24 9.93 -3.12
C SER A 27 12.15 9.44 -4.07
N TYR A 28 11.13 8.75 -3.55
CA TYR A 28 10.04 8.23 -4.36
C TYR A 28 9.22 9.37 -4.97
N GLN A 29 9.15 9.40 -6.31
CA GLN A 29 8.62 10.55 -7.03
C GLN A 29 7.10 10.52 -7.22
N LEU A 30 6.49 9.32 -7.18
CA LEU A 30 5.08 9.15 -7.52
C LEU A 30 4.15 9.54 -6.35
N VAL A 31 4.65 9.50 -5.12
CA VAL A 31 3.92 9.94 -3.93
C VAL A 31 4.79 10.92 -3.17
N ARG A 32 4.31 12.16 -3.01
CA ARG A 32 5.01 13.21 -2.26
C ARG A 32 4.14 13.64 -1.09
N TYR A 33 4.58 13.27 0.11
CA TYR A 33 4.02 13.79 1.35
C TYR A 33 4.65 15.16 1.63
N ASP A 34 3.87 16.10 2.18
CA ASP A 34 4.39 17.38 2.66
C ASP A 34 5.37 17.18 3.83
N ARG A 35 5.08 16.16 4.64
CA ARG A 35 5.94 15.66 5.70
C ARG A 35 5.63 14.19 5.96
N PHE A 36 6.60 13.42 6.40
CA PHE A 36 6.35 12.07 6.91
C PHE A 36 7.06 11.87 8.26
N LYS A 37 6.55 10.94 9.06
CA LYS A 37 7.15 10.51 10.33
C LYS A 37 7.31 9.00 10.31
N VAL A 38 8.53 8.51 10.46
CA VAL A 38 8.79 7.10 10.77
C VAL A 38 8.74 6.93 12.29
N LYS A 39 8.01 5.93 12.77
CA LYS A 39 7.84 5.68 14.20
C LYS A 39 8.91 4.71 14.72
N ARG A 40 10.07 5.25 15.07
CA ARG A 40 11.24 4.47 15.50
C ARG A 40 10.92 3.57 16.69
N GLU A 41 10.11 4.06 17.61
CA GLU A 41 9.65 3.37 18.82
C GLU A 41 8.69 2.19 18.55
N GLU A 42 8.14 2.10 17.33
CA GLU A 42 7.23 1.04 16.89
C GLU A 42 7.88 0.08 15.87
N ILE A 43 9.22 0.10 15.71
CA ILE A 43 9.92 -0.85 14.83
C ILE A 43 9.78 -2.27 15.39
N ILE A 44 9.40 -3.23 14.54
CA ILE A 44 9.18 -4.62 14.92
C ILE A 44 10.16 -5.51 14.16
N SER A 45 11.02 -6.22 14.87
CA SER A 45 11.91 -7.24 14.31
C SER A 45 11.13 -8.52 14.02
N VAL A 46 11.57 -9.32 13.04
CA VAL A 46 11.03 -10.67 12.76
C VAL A 46 11.08 -11.62 13.97
N GLN A 47 11.94 -11.31 14.95
CA GLN A 47 12.08 -12.06 16.19
C GLN A 47 11.05 -11.65 17.26
N ASP A 48 10.34 -10.53 17.08
CA ASP A 48 9.27 -10.08 17.97
C ASP A 48 8.00 -10.91 17.72
N GLU A 49 7.33 -11.35 18.78
CA GLU A 49 6.14 -12.20 18.71
C GLU A 49 4.98 -11.54 17.93
N ARG A 50 4.92 -10.21 17.91
CA ARG A 50 3.87 -9.43 17.24
C ARG A 50 4.11 -9.29 15.74
N PHE A 51 5.29 -9.63 15.25
CA PHE A 51 5.70 -9.37 13.87
C PHE A 51 4.72 -9.97 12.85
N TRP A 52 4.39 -11.26 13.00
CA TRP A 52 3.53 -11.95 12.06
C TRP A 52 2.10 -11.42 12.08
N GLU A 53 1.56 -11.11 13.27
CA GLU A 53 0.23 -10.51 13.41
C GLU A 53 0.15 -9.16 12.67
N VAL A 54 1.15 -8.29 12.89
CA VAL A 54 1.18 -6.95 12.28
C VAL A 54 1.35 -7.04 10.77
N LEU A 55 2.21 -7.94 10.29
CA LEU A 55 2.41 -8.21 8.87
C LEU A 55 1.12 -8.72 8.21
N GLU A 56 0.48 -9.73 8.78
CA GLU A 56 -0.77 -10.31 8.24
C GLU A 56 -1.91 -9.30 8.24
N LYS A 57 -2.03 -8.48 9.29
CA LYS A 57 -2.99 -7.37 9.34
C LYS A 57 -2.73 -6.34 8.24
N GLY A 58 -1.45 -6.04 7.97
CA GLY A 58 -1.07 -5.12 6.89
C GLY A 58 -1.44 -5.66 5.51
N LEU A 59 -1.11 -6.92 5.24
CA LEU A 59 -1.48 -7.61 4.00
C LEU A 59 -3.00 -7.71 3.82
N GLN A 60 -3.72 -8.00 4.90
CA GLN A 60 -5.19 -8.09 4.87
C GLN A 60 -5.85 -6.75 4.55
N LYS A 61 -5.34 -5.64 5.11
CA LYS A 61 -5.83 -4.29 4.77
C LYS A 61 -5.60 -3.97 3.29
N ASN A 62 -4.44 -4.31 2.76
CA ASN A 62 -4.14 -4.17 1.33
C ASN A 62 -5.14 -4.97 0.46
N TYR A 63 -5.43 -6.21 0.85
CA TYR A 63 -6.41 -7.05 0.16
C TYR A 63 -7.83 -6.45 0.22
N GLU A 64 -8.25 -5.91 1.36
CA GLU A 64 -9.56 -5.28 1.53
C GLU A 64 -9.74 -4.04 0.66
N ILE A 65 -8.70 -3.22 0.51
CA ILE A 65 -8.67 -2.06 -0.37
C ILE A 65 -8.88 -2.50 -1.82
N LEU A 66 -8.08 -3.47 -2.27
CA LEU A 66 -8.19 -4.02 -3.63
C LEU A 66 -9.58 -4.63 -3.89
N GLN A 67 -10.12 -5.40 -2.94
CA GLN A 67 -11.47 -5.94 -3.01
C GLN A 67 -12.54 -4.83 -3.01
N GLY A 68 -12.28 -3.70 -2.35
CA GLY A 68 -13.12 -2.51 -2.42
C GLY A 68 -13.27 -2.02 -3.86
N PHE A 69 -12.15 -1.77 -4.54
CA PHE A 69 -12.15 -1.31 -5.95
C PHE A 69 -12.84 -2.30 -6.88
N ILE A 70 -12.56 -3.61 -6.73
CA ILE A 70 -13.19 -4.65 -7.54
C ILE A 70 -14.70 -4.73 -7.29
N ARG A 71 -15.15 -4.64 -6.04
CA ARG A 71 -16.58 -4.64 -5.70
C ARG A 71 -17.30 -3.45 -6.32
N GLU A 72 -16.66 -2.30 -6.36
CA GLU A 72 -17.24 -1.10 -6.95
C GLU A 72 -17.40 -1.22 -8.47
N LEU A 73 -16.37 -1.74 -9.18
CA LEU A 73 -16.50 -2.06 -10.60
C LEU A 73 -17.64 -3.05 -10.88
N LYS A 74 -17.75 -4.10 -10.06
CA LYS A 74 -18.83 -5.09 -10.16
C LYS A 74 -20.21 -4.49 -9.90
N ALA A 75 -20.33 -3.57 -8.94
CA ALA A 75 -21.57 -2.89 -8.63
C ALA A 75 -22.05 -1.96 -9.76
N GLU A 76 -21.13 -1.50 -10.61
CA GLU A 76 -21.40 -0.71 -11.81
C GLU A 76 -21.52 -1.58 -13.09
N GLY A 77 -21.55 -2.91 -12.93
CA GLY A 77 -21.83 -3.87 -14.01
C GLY A 77 -20.62 -4.46 -14.73
N TYR A 78 -19.39 -4.16 -14.29
CA TYR A 78 -18.16 -4.69 -14.89
C TYR A 78 -17.70 -5.94 -14.13
N GLN A 79 -17.97 -7.13 -14.68
CA GLN A 79 -17.73 -8.40 -13.99
C GLN A 79 -16.65 -9.25 -14.65
N LEU A 80 -16.46 -9.07 -15.97
CA LEU A 80 -15.52 -9.83 -16.78
C LEU A 80 -14.40 -8.91 -17.27
N VAL A 81 -13.22 -9.51 -17.56
CA VAL A 81 -12.10 -8.78 -18.15
C VAL A 81 -12.50 -8.12 -19.48
N ASP A 82 -13.35 -8.79 -20.27
CA ASP A 82 -13.85 -8.27 -21.54
C ASP A 82 -14.70 -6.99 -21.39
N ASP A 83 -15.28 -6.74 -20.22
CA ASP A 83 -16.05 -5.52 -19.95
C ASP A 83 -15.17 -4.27 -19.96
N LEU A 84 -13.86 -4.40 -19.73
CA LEU A 84 -12.89 -3.30 -19.76
C LEU A 84 -12.87 -2.58 -21.13
N ARG A 85 -13.24 -3.27 -22.22
CA ARG A 85 -13.34 -2.68 -23.57
C ARG A 85 -14.39 -1.56 -23.69
N ARG A 86 -15.36 -1.54 -22.77
CA ARG A 86 -16.50 -0.60 -22.76
C ARG A 86 -16.42 0.39 -21.60
N LEU A 87 -15.34 0.34 -20.83
CA LEU A 87 -15.15 1.17 -19.65
C LEU A 87 -15.03 2.66 -20.07
N PRO A 88 -15.89 3.56 -19.54
CA PRO A 88 -15.81 4.97 -19.87
C PRO A 88 -14.58 5.60 -19.20
N GLN A 89 -14.05 6.64 -19.83
CA GLN A 89 -13.06 7.50 -19.20
C GLN A 89 -13.68 8.19 -17.98
N GLY A 90 -12.93 8.26 -16.89
CA GLY A 90 -13.33 8.91 -15.64
C GLY A 90 -13.17 7.99 -14.44
N TYR A 91 -14.14 8.01 -13.54
CA TYR A 91 -14.05 7.31 -12.26
C TYR A 91 -13.78 5.80 -12.40
N LEU A 92 -14.51 5.11 -13.29
CA LEU A 92 -14.37 3.66 -13.47
C LEU A 92 -13.00 3.29 -14.07
N SER A 93 -12.51 4.04 -15.06
CA SER A 93 -11.14 3.87 -15.56
C SER A 93 -10.07 4.16 -14.51
N LYS A 94 -10.32 5.09 -13.59
CA LYS A 94 -9.42 5.34 -12.46
C LYS A 94 -9.40 4.18 -11.46
N LEU A 95 -10.53 3.53 -11.18
CA LEU A 95 -10.53 2.31 -10.34
C LEU A 95 -9.67 1.20 -10.95
N VAL A 96 -9.80 0.95 -12.26
CA VAL A 96 -8.95 -0.04 -12.96
C VAL A 96 -7.48 0.36 -12.91
N HIS A 97 -7.17 1.64 -13.08
CA HIS A 97 -5.81 2.18 -12.96
C HIS A 97 -5.23 1.99 -11.56
N LEU A 98 -6.00 2.26 -10.50
CA LEU A 98 -5.58 2.01 -9.11
C LEU A 98 -5.36 0.52 -8.84
N ILE A 99 -6.24 -0.34 -9.34
CA ILE A 99 -6.05 -1.81 -9.28
C ILE A 99 -4.73 -2.19 -9.97
N ALA A 100 -4.46 -1.67 -11.16
CA ALA A 100 -3.23 -1.94 -11.88
C ALA A 100 -2.00 -1.51 -11.08
N HIS A 101 -1.99 -0.30 -10.51
CA HIS A 101 -0.91 0.15 -9.64
C HIS A 101 -0.70 -0.75 -8.42
N PHE A 102 -1.79 -1.21 -7.81
CA PHE A 102 -1.74 -2.08 -6.66
C PHE A 102 -1.22 -3.48 -7.00
N VAL A 103 -1.56 -4.01 -8.17
CA VAL A 103 -1.10 -5.34 -8.60
C VAL A 103 0.35 -5.27 -9.11
N ASP A 104 0.73 -4.17 -9.74
CA ASP A 104 2.07 -3.95 -10.30
C ASP A 104 3.11 -3.53 -9.25
N GLY A 105 2.68 -3.20 -8.02
CA GLY A 105 3.59 -2.86 -6.94
C GLY A 105 3.95 -1.37 -6.84
N PHE A 106 3.24 -0.49 -7.54
CA PHE A 106 3.44 0.95 -7.38
C PHE A 106 2.98 1.41 -5.99
N PHE A 107 3.91 1.91 -5.18
CA PHE A 107 3.57 2.53 -3.90
C PHE A 107 2.65 3.75 -4.10
N SER A 108 1.58 3.80 -3.32
CA SER A 108 0.53 4.83 -3.36
C SER A 108 0.13 5.29 -1.96
N ILE A 109 -0.64 6.37 -1.88
CA ILE A 109 -1.19 6.86 -0.60
C ILE A 109 -2.15 5.87 0.05
N ASP A 110 -2.73 4.95 -0.73
CA ASP A 110 -3.69 3.93 -0.29
C ASP A 110 -2.99 2.64 0.16
N SER A 111 -1.66 2.57 0.08
CA SER A 111 -0.88 1.38 0.39
C SER A 111 -0.70 1.25 1.90
N TYR A 112 -1.39 0.33 2.57
CA TYR A 112 -1.21 0.17 4.02
C TYR A 112 0.05 -0.61 4.38
N PHE A 113 0.33 -1.67 3.63
CA PHE A 113 1.58 -2.43 3.73
C PHE A 113 2.39 -2.26 2.43
N TYR A 114 3.71 -2.17 2.55
CA TYR A 114 4.59 -2.15 1.39
C TYR A 114 5.88 -2.93 1.66
N ASN A 115 6.17 -3.89 0.79
CA ASN A 115 7.36 -4.70 0.81
C ASN A 115 8.44 -4.04 -0.05
N LEU A 116 9.45 -3.43 0.58
CA LEU A 116 10.56 -2.77 -0.12
C LEU A 116 11.56 -3.76 -0.73
N ILE A 117 11.50 -5.03 -0.36
CA ILE A 117 12.41 -6.07 -0.87
C ILE A 117 11.95 -6.52 -2.26
N GLU A 118 10.64 -6.55 -2.49
CA GLU A 118 10.02 -7.03 -3.74
C GLU A 118 9.29 -5.92 -4.50
N ASP A 119 9.39 -4.66 -4.06
CA ASP A 119 8.61 -3.51 -4.57
C ASP A 119 7.12 -3.86 -4.74
N SER A 120 6.48 -4.30 -3.65
CA SER A 120 5.16 -4.95 -3.74
C SER A 120 4.22 -4.61 -2.57
N HIS A 121 2.92 -4.64 -2.85
CA HIS A 121 1.85 -4.62 -1.84
C HIS A 121 1.60 -5.98 -1.19
N PHE A 122 2.32 -7.01 -1.64
CA PHE A 122 2.16 -8.40 -1.23
C PHE A 122 3.46 -8.98 -0.68
N LEU A 123 3.35 -10.17 -0.11
CA LEU A 123 4.48 -10.97 0.33
C LEU A 123 4.53 -12.23 -0.52
N SER A 124 5.60 -12.43 -1.29
CA SER A 124 5.73 -13.65 -2.09
C SER A 124 5.91 -14.89 -1.20
N PRO A 125 5.48 -16.08 -1.67
CA PRO A 125 5.76 -17.32 -0.97
C PRO A 125 7.27 -17.60 -0.82
N TYR A 126 8.09 -17.07 -1.72
CA TYR A 126 9.54 -17.21 -1.64
C TYR A 126 10.11 -16.41 -0.48
N LEU A 127 9.77 -15.12 -0.38
CA LEU A 127 10.24 -14.26 0.70
C LEU A 127 9.71 -14.74 2.06
N LYS A 128 8.44 -15.13 2.15
CA LYS A 128 7.88 -15.72 3.39
C LYS A 128 8.70 -16.92 3.87
N ARG A 129 9.15 -17.80 2.96
CA ARG A 129 10.02 -18.93 3.32
C ARG A 129 11.39 -18.47 3.80
N GLN A 130 12.00 -17.47 3.17
CA GLN A 130 13.30 -16.93 3.62
C GLN A 130 13.21 -16.36 5.04
N MET A 131 12.14 -15.62 5.32
CA MET A 131 11.86 -15.07 6.66
C MET A 131 11.71 -16.17 7.71
N LEU A 132 11.00 -17.25 7.39
CA LEU A 132 10.83 -18.40 8.29
C LEU A 132 12.11 -19.21 8.51
N MET A 133 13.07 -19.18 7.56
CA MET A 133 14.36 -19.86 7.70
C MET A 133 15.33 -19.14 8.64
N GLY A 134 15.03 -17.90 9.04
CA GLY A 134 15.78 -17.16 10.06
C GLY A 134 17.23 -16.81 9.70
N ARG A 135 17.58 -16.84 8.40
CA ARG A 135 18.95 -16.54 7.93
C ARG A 135 19.23 -15.04 7.78
N GLN A 136 18.19 -14.23 7.79
CA GLN A 136 18.21 -12.80 7.54
C GLN A 136 17.34 -12.10 8.58
N ASN A 137 17.65 -10.83 8.83
CA ASN A 137 16.90 -9.97 9.72
C ASN A 137 15.89 -9.17 8.89
N PHE A 138 14.63 -9.21 9.32
CA PHE A 138 13.55 -8.44 8.70
C PHE A 138 12.90 -7.54 9.73
N TYR A 139 12.44 -6.38 9.28
CA TYR A 139 11.80 -5.39 10.12
C TYR A 139 10.51 -4.86 9.48
N LEU A 140 9.50 -4.63 10.32
CA LEU A 140 8.34 -3.81 9.99
C LEU A 140 8.59 -2.40 10.52
N ILE A 141 8.45 -1.41 9.65
CA ILE A 141 8.71 -0.01 9.94
C ILE A 141 7.42 0.79 9.74
N PRO A 142 6.73 1.16 10.84
CA PRO A 142 5.55 2.00 10.74
C PRO A 142 5.91 3.43 10.36
N ALA A 143 5.16 4.01 9.44
CA ALA A 143 5.31 5.39 9.01
C ALA A 143 3.96 6.07 8.81
N ILE A 144 3.95 7.39 8.97
CA ILE A 144 2.79 8.23 8.71
C ILE A 144 3.18 9.29 7.69
N GLY A 145 2.53 9.27 6.53
CA GLY A 145 2.57 10.36 5.56
C GLY A 145 1.53 11.43 5.91
N CYS A 146 1.90 12.71 5.81
CA CYS A 146 0.99 13.83 6.06
C CYS A 146 0.86 14.71 4.82
N PHE A 147 -0.36 15.22 4.63
CA PHE A 147 -0.69 16.23 3.63
C PHE A 147 -1.21 17.49 4.31
N ALA A 148 -0.63 18.64 3.97
CA ALA A 148 -0.97 19.98 4.42
C ALA A 148 -2.35 20.38 3.89
N GLU A 149 -2.64 20.06 2.63
CA GLU A 149 -3.98 20.23 2.06
C GLU A 149 -4.82 18.96 2.25
N LYS A 150 -6.15 19.11 2.22
CA LYS A 150 -7.03 17.96 2.01
C LYS A 150 -6.79 17.50 0.58
N ILE A 151 -5.98 16.45 0.41
CA ILE A 151 -5.97 15.72 -0.85
C ILE A 151 -7.38 15.19 -1.05
N HIS A 152 -8.04 15.67 -2.10
CA HIS A 152 -9.14 14.93 -2.69
C HIS A 152 -8.49 13.70 -3.33
N PRO A 153 -8.73 12.48 -2.81
CA PRO A 153 -8.16 11.27 -3.41
C PRO A 153 -8.50 11.29 -4.88
N PHE A 154 -7.48 11.49 -5.71
CA PHE A 154 -7.50 11.77 -7.15
C PHE A 154 -8.91 11.73 -7.78
N GLU A 155 -9.73 12.77 -7.60
CA GLU A 155 -11.12 12.86 -8.09
C GLU A 155 -11.91 11.52 -8.03
N MET A 156 -11.99 10.88 -6.87
CA MET A 156 -12.92 9.76 -6.62
C MET A 156 -14.37 10.26 -6.46
N LEU A 157 -14.79 11.13 -7.38
CA LEU A 157 -16.16 11.61 -7.43
C LEU A 157 -16.94 10.61 -8.29
N SER A 158 -17.52 9.61 -7.63
CA SER A 158 -18.58 8.81 -8.28
C SER A 158 -19.63 9.78 -8.83
N PRO A 159 -20.04 9.66 -10.12
CA PRO A 159 -21.07 10.51 -10.71
C PRO A 159 -22.35 10.57 -9.86
N ARG A 160 -22.67 9.48 -9.13
CA ARG A 160 -23.84 9.37 -8.24
C ARG A 160 -23.83 10.39 -7.09
N LYS A 161 -22.66 10.90 -6.67
CA LYS A 161 -22.58 11.94 -5.63
C LYS A 161 -22.87 13.34 -6.16
N PHE A 162 -22.75 13.57 -7.47
CA PHE A 162 -23.01 14.88 -8.10
C PHE A 162 -24.39 14.98 -8.73
N PHE A 163 -24.89 13.89 -9.29
CA PHE A 163 -26.24 13.81 -9.84
C PHE A 163 -27.16 13.14 -8.82
N LYS A 164 -27.59 13.90 -7.82
CA LYS A 164 -28.83 13.55 -7.08
C LYS A 164 -29.99 14.02 -7.96
N TYR A 165 -30.63 13.07 -8.64
CA TYR A 165 -31.99 13.28 -9.17
C TYR A 165 -32.99 13.18 -8.02
#